data_AF-A0AA89C5A3-F1
#
_entry.id   AF-A0AA89C5A3-F1
#
_cell.length_a   1.000
_cell.length_b   1.000
_cell.length_c   1.000
_cell.angle_alpha   90.00
_cell.angle_beta   90.00
_cell.angle_gamma   90.00
#
_symmetry.space_group_name_H-M   'P 1'
#
loop_
_entity.id
_entity.type
_entity.pdbx_description
1 polymer ?
#
loop_
_entity_poly.entity_id
_entity_poly.type
_entity_poly.pdbx_seq_one_letter_code
_entity_poly.pdbx_strand_id
1 'polypeptide(L)'
;MLESWKVSISFTFALSAQAVTCLVVIIVNDRLPDRKEYPPLPDIILDNLPYASWGSTAAEMCLLILTILILSLTVVHKNRAIMARRVFALMGTMYLLRCVCIIVTSVPVPDPNKECDVFPAANIWHKLFRAFQMFSRMGVAVMGNRTCGDYIFSGHTAMLTILNLFLNEYTPKSWKIFHFFCWTLNIMGMFFILLHRGHYSIDVVVAFYISFQMFGNYHALAESRLASWRERRWSCICFPLLTFFESESDGPVANELCWPNWKSKLSSALSV
;
A
#
# COMPACT_ATOMS: atom_id res chain seq x y z
N MET A 1 -9.45 23.87 9.85
CA MET A 1 -9.44 23.15 11.15
C MET A 1 -10.31 21.90 11.12
N LEU A 2 -11.45 21.88 10.42
CA LEU A 2 -12.37 20.74 10.36
C LEU A 2 -11.80 19.48 9.65
N GLU A 3 -10.78 19.59 8.80
CA GLU A 3 -10.26 18.42 8.04
C GLU A 3 -9.19 17.59 8.79
N SER A 4 -8.47 18.17 9.75
CA SER A 4 -7.25 17.56 10.32
C SER A 4 -7.52 16.32 11.18
N TRP A 5 -8.65 16.27 11.89
CA TRP A 5 -8.97 15.14 12.77
C TRP A 5 -9.32 13.87 11.96
N LYS A 6 -9.95 14.01 10.79
CA LYS A 6 -10.22 12.88 9.87
C LYS A 6 -8.93 12.31 9.28
N VAL A 7 -7.93 13.17 9.03
CA VAL A 7 -6.59 12.73 8.65
C VAL A 7 -5.96 11.91 9.78
N SER A 8 -6.06 12.37 11.03
CA SER A 8 -5.55 11.59 12.18
C SER A 8 -6.25 10.23 12.30
N ILE A 9 -7.58 10.16 12.15
CA ILE A 9 -8.32 8.89 12.20
C ILE A 9 -7.90 7.95 11.06
N SER A 10 -7.87 8.44 9.83
CA SER A 10 -7.44 7.62 8.67
C SER A 10 -6.00 7.15 8.80
N PHE A 11 -5.11 7.99 9.33
CA PHE A 11 -3.73 7.63 9.62
C PHE A 11 -3.64 6.53 10.69
N THR A 12 -4.35 6.67 11.82
CA THR A 12 -4.41 5.63 12.87
C THR A 12 -5.02 4.33 12.32
N PHE A 13 -6.03 4.42 11.45
CA PHE A 13 -6.59 3.26 10.75
C PHE A 13 -5.54 2.57 9.88
N ALA A 14 -4.79 3.31 9.05
CA ALA A 14 -3.73 2.74 8.23
C ALA A 14 -2.62 2.09 9.07
N LEU A 15 -2.18 2.73 10.15
CA LEU A 15 -1.17 2.20 11.06
C LEU A 15 -1.65 0.93 11.77
N SER A 16 -2.88 0.91 12.27
CA SER A 16 -3.44 -0.27 12.92
C SER A 16 -3.59 -1.43 11.94
N ALA A 17 -4.06 -1.18 10.71
CA ALA A 17 -4.14 -2.19 9.66
C ALA A 17 -2.75 -2.75 9.28
N GLN A 18 -1.73 -1.90 9.21
CA GLN A 18 -0.34 -2.32 8.99
C GLN A 18 0.18 -3.18 10.16
N ALA A 19 -0.08 -2.79 11.41
CA ALA A 19 0.31 -3.57 12.59
C ALA A 19 -0.35 -4.95 12.61
N VAL A 20 -1.65 -5.01 12.30
CA VAL A 20 -2.40 -6.27 12.13
C VAL A 20 -1.77 -7.11 11.02
N THR A 21 -1.41 -6.52 9.89
CA THR A 21 -0.74 -7.24 8.79
C THR A 21 0.58 -7.85 9.23
N CYS A 22 1.43 -7.11 9.96
CA CYS A 22 2.69 -7.64 10.50
C CYS A 22 2.46 -8.82 11.45
N LEU A 23 1.45 -8.75 12.31
CA LEU A 23 1.07 -9.84 13.20
C LEU A 23 0.58 -11.07 12.43
N VAL A 24 -0.31 -10.87 11.45
CA VAL A 24 -0.87 -11.94 10.62
C VAL A 24 0.21 -12.67 9.83
N VAL A 25 1.15 -11.95 9.23
CA VAL A 25 2.29 -12.57 8.50
C VAL A 25 3.09 -13.48 9.42
N ILE A 26 3.37 -13.07 10.66
CA ILE A 26 4.11 -13.90 11.63
C ILE A 26 3.30 -15.12 12.07
N ILE A 27 1.99 -14.97 12.26
CA ILE A 27 1.10 -16.09 12.61
C ILE A 27 1.03 -17.11 11.46
N VAL A 28 0.96 -16.63 10.23
CA VAL A 28 0.82 -17.47 9.03
C VAL A 28 2.15 -18.14 8.65
N ASN A 29 3.28 -17.54 9.00
CA ASN A 29 4.60 -18.17 8.84
C ASN A 29 4.67 -19.56 9.51
N ASP A 30 3.97 -19.75 10.65
CA ASP A 30 3.92 -21.04 11.33
C ASP A 30 3.00 -22.06 10.65
N ARG A 31 2.11 -21.61 9.76
CA ARG A 31 1.14 -22.43 9.01
C ARG A 31 1.62 -22.76 7.60
N LEU A 32 2.89 -22.51 7.29
CA LEU A 32 3.44 -22.82 5.99
C LEU A 32 3.48 -24.34 5.76
N PRO A 33 3.14 -24.81 4.55
CA PRO A 33 3.31 -26.22 4.20
C PRO A 33 4.79 -26.62 4.28
N ASP A 34 5.07 -27.88 4.61
CA ASP A 34 6.44 -28.39 4.61
C ASP A 34 7.04 -28.30 3.20
N ARG A 35 8.18 -27.61 3.09
CA ARG A 35 8.87 -27.36 1.82
C ARG A 35 9.41 -28.62 1.17
N LYS A 36 9.66 -29.67 1.96
CA LYS A 36 10.12 -30.96 1.43
C LYS A 36 9.00 -31.73 0.75
N GLU A 37 7.78 -31.54 1.21
CA GLU A 37 6.58 -32.20 0.69
C GLU A 37 5.91 -31.38 -0.42
N TYR A 38 5.91 -30.05 -0.28
CA TYR A 38 5.22 -29.12 -1.18
C TYR A 38 6.22 -28.17 -1.86
N PRO A 39 6.69 -28.48 -3.09
CA PRO A 39 7.54 -27.58 -3.87
C PRO A 39 6.77 -26.33 -4.32
N PRO A 40 7.47 -25.30 -4.85
CA PRO A 40 6.83 -24.11 -5.41
C PRO A 40 5.83 -24.49 -6.51
N LEU A 41 4.75 -23.71 -6.58
CA LEU A 41 3.74 -23.90 -7.61
C LEU A 41 4.31 -23.53 -8.99
N PRO A 42 3.88 -24.22 -10.07
CA PRO A 42 4.31 -23.89 -11.42
C PRO A 42 3.85 -22.47 -11.78
N ASP A 43 4.78 -21.66 -12.27
CA ASP A 43 4.53 -20.25 -12.58
C ASP A 43 5.28 -19.90 -13.86
N ILE A 44 4.53 -19.75 -14.96
CA ILE A 44 5.08 -19.53 -16.31
C ILE A 44 6.03 -18.34 -16.33
N ILE A 45 5.76 -17.28 -15.57
CA ILE A 45 6.63 -16.09 -15.59
C ILE A 45 7.90 -16.37 -14.79
N LEU A 46 7.79 -16.95 -13.59
CA LEU A 46 8.96 -17.24 -12.76
C LEU A 46 9.85 -18.33 -13.37
N ASP A 47 9.26 -19.31 -14.07
CA ASP A 47 9.99 -20.39 -14.73
C ASP A 47 10.83 -19.89 -15.91
N ASN A 48 10.41 -18.78 -16.53
CA ASN A 48 11.12 -18.15 -17.65
C ASN A 48 11.98 -16.94 -17.24
N LEU A 49 11.94 -16.52 -15.97
CA LEU A 49 12.74 -15.40 -15.46
C LEU A 49 13.98 -15.88 -14.70
N PRO A 50 15.18 -15.33 -15.00
CA PRO A 50 16.36 -15.59 -14.20
C PRO A 50 16.18 -14.98 -12.81
N TYR A 51 16.62 -15.71 -11.78
CA TYR A 51 16.61 -15.19 -10.42
C TYR A 51 17.69 -14.10 -10.23
N ALA A 52 17.32 -12.98 -9.64
CA ALA A 52 18.27 -11.94 -9.21
C ALA A 52 18.03 -11.54 -7.75
N SER A 53 19.05 -11.71 -6.91
CA SER A 53 19.00 -11.36 -5.48
C SER A 53 18.82 -9.86 -5.25
N TRP A 54 19.39 -9.00 -6.12
CA TRP A 54 19.25 -7.54 -6.04
C TRP A 54 17.85 -7.03 -6.41
N GLY A 55 16.98 -7.89 -6.96
CA GLY A 55 15.62 -7.52 -7.36
C GLY A 55 14.78 -6.98 -6.20
N SER A 56 14.91 -7.53 -4.98
CA SER A 56 14.20 -7.02 -3.80
C SER A 56 14.55 -5.56 -3.53
N THR A 57 15.85 -5.26 -3.50
CA THR A 57 16.34 -3.89 -3.26
C THR A 57 15.87 -2.94 -4.35
N ALA A 58 15.91 -3.35 -5.62
CA ALA A 58 15.43 -2.53 -6.72
C ALA A 58 13.92 -2.24 -6.63
N ALA A 59 13.10 -3.24 -6.30
CA ALA A 59 11.67 -3.06 -6.07
C ALA A 59 11.38 -2.09 -4.91
N GLU A 60 12.11 -2.23 -3.80
CA GLU A 60 12.00 -1.34 -2.65
C GLU A 60 12.41 0.10 -2.98
N MET A 61 13.43 0.29 -3.82
CA MET A 61 13.81 1.62 -4.30
C MET A 61 12.72 2.25 -5.16
N CYS A 62 12.09 1.51 -6.06
CA CYS A 62 10.93 2.01 -6.83
C CYS A 62 9.79 2.44 -5.91
N LEU A 63 9.49 1.64 -4.88
CA LEU A 63 8.46 1.95 -3.90
C LEU A 63 8.80 3.19 -3.07
N LEU A 64 10.05 3.30 -2.61
CA LEU A 64 10.54 4.43 -1.84
C LEU A 64 10.47 5.73 -2.66
N ILE A 65 10.86 5.69 -3.93
CA ILE A 65 10.79 6.86 -4.82
C ILE A 65 9.32 7.31 -4.97
N LEU A 66 8.38 6.41 -5.27
CA LEU A 66 6.96 6.76 -5.37
C LEU A 66 6.40 7.29 -4.05
N THR A 67 6.86 6.74 -2.92
CA THR A 67 6.49 7.21 -1.58
C THR A 67 6.97 8.64 -1.33
N ILE A 68 8.21 8.96 -1.68
CA ILE A 68 8.76 10.32 -1.54
C ILE A 68 8.00 11.31 -2.44
N LEU A 69 7.66 10.89 -3.66
CA LEU A 69 6.89 11.72 -4.60
C LEU A 69 5.48 12.02 -4.04
N ILE A 70 4.77 11.03 -3.49
CA ILE A 70 3.43 11.27 -2.94
C ILE A 70 3.48 12.16 -1.70
N LEU A 71 4.50 12.00 -0.85
CA LEU A 71 4.68 12.82 0.35
C LEU A 71 4.95 14.27 -0.05
N SER A 72 5.82 14.47 -1.05
CA SER A 72 6.14 15.78 -1.60
C SER A 72 4.90 16.43 -2.23
N LEU A 73 4.14 15.68 -3.01
CA LEU A 73 2.87 16.15 -3.59
C LEU A 73 1.88 16.53 -2.49
N THR A 74 1.74 15.71 -1.45
CA THR A 74 0.83 15.97 -0.32
C THR A 74 1.18 17.27 0.41
N VAL A 75 2.46 17.62 0.54
CA VAL A 75 2.88 18.89 1.18
C VAL A 75 2.48 20.11 0.34
N VAL A 76 2.56 20.00 -0.98
CA VAL A 76 2.33 21.09 -1.95
C VAL A 76 0.86 21.16 -2.41
N HIS A 77 0.07 20.09 -2.29
CA HIS A 77 -1.30 20.08 -2.77
C HIS A 77 -2.20 21.02 -1.94
N LYS A 78 -3.04 21.83 -2.59
CA LYS A 78 -3.96 22.76 -1.90
C LYS A 78 -4.89 22.01 -0.93
N ASN A 79 -5.44 20.89 -1.39
CA ASN A 79 -6.35 20.03 -0.65
C ASN A 79 -5.63 18.86 0.04
N ARG A 80 -4.46 19.13 0.64
CA ARG A 80 -3.57 18.11 1.24
C ARG A 80 -4.23 17.20 2.27
N ALA A 81 -5.16 17.71 3.08
CA ALA A 81 -5.82 16.89 4.10
C ALA A 81 -6.78 15.88 3.46
N ILE A 82 -7.54 16.29 2.43
CA ILE A 82 -8.40 15.38 1.66
C ILE A 82 -7.58 14.32 0.94
N MET A 83 -6.48 14.70 0.31
CA MET A 83 -5.59 13.76 -0.36
C MET A 83 -4.99 12.76 0.64
N ALA A 84 -4.44 13.24 1.76
CA ALA A 84 -3.83 12.39 2.78
C ALA A 84 -4.83 11.40 3.39
N ARG A 85 -6.06 11.84 3.73
CA ARG A 85 -7.08 10.92 4.27
C ARG A 85 -7.45 9.81 3.29
N ARG A 86 -7.53 10.12 1.98
CA ARG A 86 -7.87 9.16 0.92
C ARG A 86 -6.75 8.13 0.75
N VAL A 87 -5.50 8.57 0.75
CA VAL A 87 -4.32 7.69 0.71
C VAL A 87 -4.34 6.72 1.88
N PHE A 88 -4.47 7.23 3.12
CA PHE A 88 -4.47 6.37 4.31
C PHE A 88 -5.66 5.42 4.37
N ALA A 89 -6.87 5.86 3.98
CA ALA A 89 -8.05 5.01 3.96
C ALA A 89 -7.91 3.84 2.97
N LEU A 90 -7.41 4.11 1.76
CA LEU A 90 -7.18 3.07 0.75
C LEU A 90 -6.05 2.11 1.16
N MET A 91 -4.93 2.64 1.68
CA MET A 91 -3.84 1.82 2.20
C MET A 91 -4.31 0.88 3.31
N GLY A 92 -4.99 1.40 4.33
CA GLY A 92 -5.48 0.59 5.44
C GLY A 92 -6.46 -0.50 5.01
N THR A 93 -7.35 -0.19 4.06
CA THR A 93 -8.32 -1.17 3.58
C THR A 93 -7.65 -2.30 2.78
N MET A 94 -6.64 -1.99 1.97
CA MET A 94 -5.86 -2.99 1.26
C MET A 94 -5.08 -3.91 2.20
N TYR A 95 -4.51 -3.35 3.28
CA TYR A 95 -3.83 -4.14 4.30
C TYR A 95 -4.77 -5.11 5.01
N LEU A 96 -5.99 -4.69 5.36
CA LEU A 96 -6.98 -5.58 5.95
C LEU A 96 -7.45 -6.67 4.98
N LEU A 97 -7.69 -6.32 3.71
CA LEU A 97 -8.06 -7.30 2.69
C LEU A 97 -6.96 -8.36 2.54
N ARG A 98 -5.69 -7.94 2.52
CA ARG A 98 -4.54 -8.84 2.51
C ARG A 98 -4.48 -9.73 3.75
N CYS A 99 -4.79 -9.21 4.94
CA CYS A 99 -4.87 -10.05 6.15
C CYS A 99 -5.86 -11.21 5.98
N VAL A 100 -7.04 -10.93 5.42
CA VAL A 100 -8.05 -11.97 5.16
C VAL A 100 -7.50 -13.02 4.19
N CYS A 101 -6.91 -12.59 3.06
CA CYS A 101 -6.36 -13.52 2.06
C CYS A 101 -5.26 -14.43 2.64
N ILE A 102 -4.31 -13.86 3.38
CA ILE A 102 -3.18 -14.60 3.96
C ILE A 102 -3.66 -15.59 5.05
N ILE A 103 -4.68 -15.24 5.84
CA ILE A 103 -5.23 -16.15 6.86
C ILE A 103 -5.97 -17.32 6.24
N VAL A 104 -6.75 -17.05 5.18
CA VAL A 104 -7.59 -18.05 4.51
C VAL A 104 -6.73 -19.06 3.78
N THR A 105 -5.67 -18.62 3.08
CA THR A 105 -4.83 -19.50 2.26
C THR A 105 -3.34 -19.18 2.42
N SER A 106 -2.60 -20.15 2.95
CA SER A 106 -1.14 -20.17 2.93
C SER A 106 -0.65 -20.94 1.71
N VAL A 107 0.22 -20.35 0.90
CA VAL A 107 0.84 -21.01 -0.27
C VAL A 107 2.32 -21.33 -0.03
N PRO A 108 2.87 -22.35 -0.72
CA PRO A 108 4.30 -22.63 -0.71
C PRO A 108 5.13 -21.43 -1.17
N VAL A 109 6.38 -21.36 -0.73
CA VAL A 109 7.31 -20.26 -1.05
C VAL A 109 7.73 -20.33 -2.51
N PRO A 110 7.71 -19.21 -3.28
CA PRO A 110 8.10 -19.22 -4.69
C PRO A 110 9.60 -19.48 -4.94
N ASP A 111 10.47 -19.01 -4.06
CA ASP A 111 11.92 -19.25 -4.13
C ASP A 111 12.30 -20.54 -3.36
N PRO A 112 12.77 -21.60 -4.04
CA PRO A 112 13.22 -22.82 -3.39
C PRO A 112 14.35 -22.60 -2.38
N ASN A 113 15.19 -21.58 -2.58
CA ASN A 113 16.40 -21.35 -1.80
C ASN A 113 16.19 -20.38 -0.63
N LYS A 114 15.00 -19.78 -0.48
CA LYS A 114 14.75 -18.79 0.57
C LYS A 114 14.66 -19.45 1.94
N GLU A 115 15.64 -19.25 2.82
CA GLU A 115 15.55 -19.65 4.22
C GLU A 115 14.47 -18.85 4.95
N CYS A 116 13.65 -19.53 5.77
CA CYS A 116 12.68 -18.84 6.62
C CYS A 116 12.84 -19.15 8.10
N ASP A 117 12.65 -18.08 8.87
CA ASP A 117 12.76 -18.14 10.32
C ASP A 117 11.59 -18.93 10.89
N VAL A 118 11.90 -19.87 11.77
CA VAL A 118 10.89 -20.62 12.52
C VAL A 118 10.65 -19.87 13.83
N PHE A 119 9.41 -19.45 14.08
CA PHE A 119 9.05 -18.80 15.34
C PHE A 119 8.47 -19.86 16.29
N PRO A 120 9.20 -20.25 17.36
CA PRO A 120 8.71 -21.29 18.26
C PRO A 120 7.36 -20.91 18.87
N ALA A 121 6.38 -21.82 18.76
CA ALA A 121 4.97 -21.55 19.07
C ALA A 121 4.71 -21.10 20.52
N ALA A 122 5.59 -21.48 21.46
CA ALA A 122 5.41 -21.25 22.90
C ALA A 122 5.58 -19.78 23.34
N ASN A 123 6.28 -18.93 22.57
CA ASN A 123 6.66 -17.59 23.03
C ASN A 123 5.89 -16.48 22.29
N ILE A 124 4.66 -16.20 22.72
CA ILE A 124 3.82 -15.11 22.18
C ILE A 124 4.57 -13.76 22.20
N TRP A 125 5.33 -13.48 23.26
CA TRP A 125 6.14 -12.26 23.36
C TRP A 125 7.19 -12.13 22.25
N HIS A 126 7.81 -13.24 21.82
CA HIS A 126 8.75 -13.21 20.71
C HIS A 126 8.04 -12.90 19.39
N LYS A 127 6.85 -13.46 19.16
CA LYS A 127 6.03 -13.16 17.97
C LYS A 127 5.62 -11.69 17.94
N LEU A 128 5.17 -11.14 19.07
CA LEU A 128 4.82 -9.72 19.20
C LEU A 128 6.03 -8.81 18.98
N PHE A 129 7.19 -9.15 19.54
CA PHE A 129 8.42 -8.37 19.36
C PHE A 129 8.87 -8.36 17.90
N ARG A 130 8.81 -9.51 17.22
CA ARG A 130 9.12 -9.61 15.78
C ARG A 130 8.11 -8.83 14.94
N ALA A 131 6.82 -8.87 15.29
CA ALA A 131 5.79 -8.09 14.61
C ALA A 131 6.03 -6.60 14.75
N PHE A 132 6.39 -6.18 15.96
CA PHE A 132 6.77 -4.80 16.23
C PHE A 132 8.04 -4.39 15.47
N GLN A 133 9.05 -5.25 15.39
CA GLN A 133 10.26 -5.00 14.60
C GLN A 133 9.97 -4.88 13.10
N MET A 134 9.04 -5.67 12.56
CA MET A 134 8.60 -5.56 11.17
C MET A 134 7.78 -4.28 10.95
N PHE A 135 6.91 -3.94 11.90
CA PHE A 135 6.11 -2.72 11.87
C PHE A 135 6.97 -1.45 11.92
N SER A 136 7.98 -1.41 12.80
CA SER A 136 8.88 -0.26 12.94
C SER A 136 9.75 -0.03 11.70
N ARG A 137 9.94 -1.07 10.88
CA ARG A 137 10.60 -0.99 9.57
C ARG A 137 9.67 -0.58 8.43
N MET A 138 8.40 -0.27 8.72
CA MET A 138 7.38 0.10 7.72
C MET A 138 7.25 -0.88 6.55
N GLY A 139 7.61 -2.15 6.74
CA GLY A 139 7.57 -3.18 5.69
C GLY A 139 8.77 -3.19 4.71
N VAL A 140 9.81 -2.40 4.93
CA VAL A 140 11.05 -2.40 4.11
C VAL A 140 11.87 -3.66 4.41
N ALA A 141 12.09 -4.50 3.40
CA ALA A 141 12.72 -5.82 3.53
C ALA A 141 14.25 -5.81 3.34
N VAL A 142 14.84 -4.70 2.90
CA VAL A 142 16.31 -4.48 2.77
C VAL A 142 17.09 -4.80 4.06
N MET A 143 16.43 -4.78 5.23
CA MET A 143 17.02 -5.17 6.52
C MET A 143 16.84 -6.66 6.88
N GLY A 144 16.79 -7.54 5.87
CA GLY A 144 16.93 -8.99 6.03
C GLY A 144 15.79 -9.67 6.77
N ASN A 145 14.54 -9.48 6.34
CA ASN A 145 13.41 -10.21 6.93
C ASN A 145 13.24 -11.58 6.27
N ARG A 146 13.55 -12.65 7.00
CA ARG A 146 13.38 -14.06 6.56
C ARG A 146 11.98 -14.60 6.88
N THR A 147 10.97 -13.75 6.77
CA THR A 147 9.58 -14.18 6.94
C THR A 147 9.08 -14.82 5.65
N CYS A 148 8.42 -15.97 5.79
CA CYS A 148 7.68 -16.62 4.71
C CYS A 148 6.19 -16.61 5.06
N GLY A 149 5.33 -16.54 4.05
CA GLY A 149 3.87 -16.60 4.25
C GLY A 149 3.16 -15.29 3.98
N ASP A 150 3.75 -14.42 3.16
CA ASP A 150 3.20 -13.10 2.84
C ASP A 150 2.82 -12.96 1.35
N TYR A 151 2.43 -14.06 0.70
CA TYR A 151 2.36 -14.14 -0.77
C TYR A 151 1.06 -13.61 -1.38
N ILE A 152 -0.13 -13.99 -0.86
CA ILE A 152 -1.43 -13.62 -1.49
C ILE A 152 -2.10 -12.41 -0.80
N PHE A 153 -2.44 -11.32 -1.49
CA PHE A 153 -1.89 -10.81 -2.76
C PHE A 153 -0.73 -9.84 -2.44
N SER A 154 0.16 -9.55 -3.39
CA SER A 154 1.38 -8.77 -3.12
C SER A 154 1.12 -7.35 -2.58
N GLY A 155 1.58 -7.08 -1.36
CA GLY A 155 1.47 -5.77 -0.70
C GLY A 155 2.35 -4.69 -1.34
N HIS A 156 3.54 -5.07 -1.81
CA HIS A 156 4.45 -4.16 -2.52
C HIS A 156 3.83 -3.69 -3.84
N THR A 157 3.32 -4.62 -4.65
CA THR A 157 2.60 -4.29 -5.89
C THR A 157 1.37 -3.42 -5.60
N ALA A 158 0.60 -3.78 -4.56
CA ALA A 158 -0.58 -3.02 -4.20
C ALA A 158 -0.25 -1.56 -3.87
N MET A 159 0.82 -1.34 -3.09
CA MET A 159 1.29 -0.01 -2.72
C MET A 159 1.88 0.75 -3.92
N LEU A 160 2.74 0.12 -4.71
CA LEU A 160 3.29 0.69 -5.94
C LEU A 160 2.16 1.23 -6.82
N THR A 161 1.09 0.45 -7.00
CA THR A 161 -0.03 0.80 -7.87
C THR A 161 -0.89 1.90 -7.27
N ILE A 162 -1.24 1.83 -5.98
CA ILE A 162 -2.02 2.90 -5.33
C ILE A 162 -1.27 4.23 -5.34
N LEU A 163 0.01 4.23 -4.98
CA LEU A 163 0.83 5.44 -5.01
C LEU A 163 0.93 6.03 -6.40
N ASN A 164 1.16 5.20 -7.42
CA ASN A 164 1.17 5.64 -8.81
C ASN A 164 -0.18 6.25 -9.23
N LEU A 165 -1.31 5.60 -8.91
CA LEU A 165 -2.64 6.12 -9.25
C LEU A 165 -2.92 7.46 -8.58
N PHE A 166 -2.60 7.62 -7.30
CA PHE A 166 -2.72 8.90 -6.61
C PHE A 166 -1.82 9.98 -7.23
N LEU A 167 -0.58 9.66 -7.59
CA LEU A 167 0.31 10.62 -8.25
C LEU A 167 -0.26 11.08 -9.59
N ASN A 168 -0.85 10.18 -10.38
CA ASN A 168 -1.46 10.52 -11.66
C ASN A 168 -2.75 11.35 -11.48
N GLU A 169 -3.56 11.02 -10.48
CA GLU A 169 -4.84 11.68 -10.22
C GLU A 169 -4.67 13.12 -9.71
N TYR A 170 -3.80 13.33 -8.70
CA TYR A 170 -3.66 14.62 -8.01
C TYR A 170 -2.59 15.54 -8.61
N THR A 171 -2.04 15.21 -9.79
CA THR A 171 -1.15 16.11 -10.53
C THR A 171 -1.78 16.64 -11.81
N PRO A 172 -1.33 17.79 -12.35
CA PRO A 172 -1.89 18.34 -13.58
C PRO A 172 -1.77 17.37 -14.77
N LYS A 173 -2.84 17.24 -15.57
CA LYS A 173 -2.86 16.39 -16.78
C LYS A 173 -1.83 16.77 -17.85
N SER A 174 -1.26 17.98 -17.76
CA SER A 174 -0.18 18.45 -18.63
C SER A 174 1.17 17.79 -18.35
N TRP A 175 1.38 17.22 -17.14
CA TRP A 175 2.66 16.64 -16.72
C TRP A 175 2.85 15.20 -17.23
N LYS A 176 2.67 14.98 -18.54
CA LYS A 176 2.71 13.65 -19.17
C LYS A 176 4.01 12.89 -18.93
N ILE A 177 5.15 13.59 -18.93
CA ILE A 177 6.47 12.99 -18.67
C ILE A 177 6.55 12.44 -17.25
N PHE A 178 6.00 13.19 -16.28
CA PHE A 178 5.96 12.77 -14.89
C PHE A 178 5.05 11.54 -14.71
N HIS A 179 3.88 11.53 -15.35
CA HIS A 179 2.97 10.38 -15.35
C HIS A 179 3.63 9.14 -15.96
N PHE A 180 4.28 9.30 -17.11
CA PHE A 180 5.04 8.23 -17.75
C PHE A 180 6.15 7.67 -16.85
N PHE A 181 6.88 8.54 -16.15
CA PHE A 181 7.89 8.14 -15.18
C PHE A 181 7.29 7.35 -14.01
N CYS A 182 6.15 7.79 -13.45
CA CYS A 182 5.48 7.07 -12.35
C CYS A 182 4.98 5.69 -12.78
N TRP A 183 4.41 5.57 -13.99
CA TRP A 183 4.02 4.28 -14.56
C TRP A 183 5.21 3.37 -14.83
N THR A 184 6.33 3.93 -15.28
CA THR A 184 7.58 3.19 -15.48
C THR A 184 8.08 2.61 -14.15
N LEU A 185 8.13 3.41 -13.09
CA LEU A 185 8.50 2.93 -11.75
C LEU A 185 7.56 1.84 -11.23
N ASN A 186 6.24 1.98 -11.47
CA ASN A 186 5.26 0.99 -11.08
C ASN A 186 5.50 -0.36 -11.78
N ILE A 187 5.67 -0.36 -13.11
CA ILE A 187 5.90 -1.57 -13.91
C ILE A 187 7.27 -2.18 -13.59
N MET A 188 8.32 -1.37 -13.46
CA MET A 188 9.65 -1.84 -13.07
C MET A 188 9.64 -2.44 -11.67
N GLY A 189 8.96 -1.82 -10.70
CA GLY A 189 8.81 -2.38 -9.37
C GLY A 189 8.12 -3.75 -9.38
N MET A 190 7.03 -3.90 -10.14
CA MET A 190 6.37 -5.21 -10.32
C MET A 190 7.28 -6.25 -10.96
N PHE A 191 8.06 -5.85 -11.97
CA PHE A 191 9.04 -6.73 -12.61
C PHE A 191 10.14 -7.18 -11.62
N PHE A 192 10.70 -6.27 -10.83
CA PHE A 192 11.75 -6.60 -9.87
C PHE A 192 11.27 -7.50 -8.72
N ILE A 193 10.00 -7.38 -8.32
CA ILE A 193 9.36 -8.29 -7.36
C ILE A 193 9.38 -9.74 -7.91
N LEU A 194 9.05 -9.92 -9.19
CA LEU A 194 9.07 -11.23 -9.84
C LEU A 194 10.50 -11.73 -10.07
N LEU A 195 11.42 -10.85 -10.43
CA LEU A 195 12.83 -11.17 -10.65
C LEU A 195 13.51 -11.74 -9.40
N HIS A 196 13.15 -11.25 -8.22
CA HIS A 196 13.59 -11.78 -6.94
C HIS A 196 12.79 -13.01 -6.46
N ARG A 197 11.80 -13.47 -7.24
CA ARG A 197 10.85 -14.54 -6.84
C ARG A 197 10.21 -14.24 -5.48
N GLY A 198 9.95 -12.96 -5.20
CA GLY A 198 9.36 -12.51 -3.95
C GLY A 198 7.88 -12.86 -3.82
N HIS A 199 7.20 -13.00 -4.96
CA HIS A 199 5.78 -13.33 -5.08
C HIS A 199 5.54 -14.17 -6.33
N TYR A 200 4.42 -14.90 -6.37
CA TYR A 200 3.95 -15.50 -7.61
C TYR A 200 3.48 -14.41 -8.58
N SER A 201 3.53 -14.69 -9.88
CA SER A 201 3.01 -13.79 -10.91
C SER A 201 1.54 -13.48 -10.72
N ILE A 202 0.75 -14.48 -10.32
CA ILE A 202 -0.68 -14.29 -10.03
C ILE A 202 -0.89 -13.29 -8.87
N ASP A 203 -0.05 -13.30 -7.85
CA ASP A 203 -0.14 -12.37 -6.71
C ASP A 203 0.06 -10.93 -7.16
N VAL A 204 0.98 -10.71 -8.11
CA VAL A 204 1.27 -9.40 -8.69
C VAL A 204 0.12 -8.94 -9.58
N VAL A 205 -0.41 -9.80 -10.44
CA VAL A 205 -1.55 -9.48 -11.32
C VAL A 205 -2.80 -9.16 -10.51
N VAL A 206 -3.15 -9.99 -9.53
CA VAL A 206 -4.31 -9.78 -8.66
C VAL A 206 -4.15 -8.54 -7.81
N ALA A 207 -2.96 -8.28 -7.25
CA ALA A 207 -2.69 -7.06 -6.50
C ALA A 207 -2.87 -5.81 -7.37
N PHE A 208 -2.35 -5.82 -8.59
CA PHE A 208 -2.51 -4.72 -9.54
C PHE A 208 -4.00 -4.47 -9.86
N TYR A 209 -4.75 -5.52 -10.17
CA TYR A 209 -6.17 -5.44 -10.49
C TYR A 209 -7.00 -4.92 -9.32
N ILE A 210 -6.83 -5.49 -8.11
CA ILE A 210 -7.56 -5.07 -6.91
C ILE A 210 -7.22 -3.62 -6.59
N SER A 211 -5.95 -3.21 -6.61
CA SER A 211 -5.56 -1.82 -6.37
C SER A 211 -6.21 -0.85 -7.36
N PHE A 212 -6.22 -1.19 -8.65
CA PHE A 212 -6.83 -0.36 -9.69
C PHE A 212 -8.34 -0.22 -9.49
N GLN A 213 -9.03 -1.33 -9.22
CA GLN A 213 -10.48 -1.33 -8.97
C GLN A 213 -10.84 -0.61 -7.67
N MET A 214 -10.08 -0.84 -6.60
CA MET A 214 -10.27 -0.19 -5.32
C MET A 214 -10.17 1.33 -5.46
N PHE A 215 -9.14 1.81 -6.16
CA PHE A 215 -8.93 3.23 -6.42
C PHE A 215 -10.04 3.82 -7.29
N GLY A 216 -10.37 3.16 -8.40
CA GLY A 216 -11.39 3.61 -9.35
C GLY A 216 -12.78 3.67 -8.73
N ASN A 217 -13.19 2.61 -8.02
CA ASN A 217 -14.47 2.58 -7.32
C ASN A 217 -14.54 3.63 -6.21
N TYR A 218 -13.45 3.82 -5.46
CA TYR A 218 -13.38 4.86 -4.43
C TYR A 218 -13.61 6.26 -5.01
N HIS A 219 -12.89 6.62 -6.08
CA HIS A 219 -13.01 7.94 -6.68
C HIS A 219 -14.34 8.12 -7.43
N ALA A 220 -14.83 7.10 -8.12
CA ALA A 220 -16.15 7.13 -8.75
C ALA A 220 -17.27 7.42 -7.72
N LEU A 221 -17.20 6.79 -6.54
CA LEU A 221 -18.16 7.03 -5.46
C LEU A 221 -17.96 8.39 -4.80
N ALA A 222 -16.72 8.80 -4.53
CA ALA A 222 -16.39 10.08 -3.91
C ALA A 222 -16.76 11.28 -4.81
N GLU A 223 -16.70 11.13 -6.13
CA GLU A 223 -17.01 12.18 -7.10
C GLU A 223 -18.47 12.18 -7.53
N SER A 224 -19.17 11.05 -7.35
CA SER A 224 -20.59 10.97 -7.67
C SER A 224 -21.36 12.00 -6.83
N ARG A 225 -21.95 13.00 -7.49
CA ARG A 225 -22.83 14.02 -6.88
C ARG A 225 -24.17 13.44 -6.38
N LEU A 226 -24.28 12.12 -6.28
CA LEU A 226 -25.48 11.43 -5.87
C LEU A 226 -25.58 11.49 -4.34
N ALA A 227 -26.03 12.65 -3.84
CA ALA A 227 -26.50 12.79 -2.45
C ALA A 227 -27.47 11.64 -2.08
N SER A 228 -28.25 11.18 -3.06
CA SER A 228 -29.16 10.04 -2.95
C SER A 228 -28.51 8.66 -2.78
N TRP A 229 -27.25 8.45 -3.15
CA TRP A 229 -26.51 7.22 -2.84
C TRP A 229 -25.95 7.28 -1.41
N ARG A 230 -25.51 8.46 -0.96
CA ARG A 230 -25.01 8.72 0.40
C ARG A 230 -26.10 8.56 1.47
N GLU A 231 -27.35 8.88 1.13
CA GLU A 231 -28.51 8.75 2.03
C GLU A 231 -29.10 7.33 2.10
N ARG A 232 -28.68 6.40 1.22
CA ARG A 232 -29.16 5.02 1.28
C ARG A 232 -28.47 4.29 2.43
N ARG A 233 -29.29 3.76 3.34
CA ARG A 233 -28.87 2.92 4.49
C ARG A 233 -27.88 1.81 4.11
N TRP A 234 -28.05 1.20 2.94
CA TRP A 234 -27.17 0.15 2.42
C TRP A 234 -25.75 0.66 2.10
N SER A 235 -25.60 1.88 1.57
CA SER A 235 -24.30 2.46 1.27
C SER A 235 -23.48 2.72 2.53
N CYS A 236 -24.13 3.18 3.61
CA CYS A 236 -23.49 3.38 4.92
C CYS A 236 -23.06 2.06 5.57
N ILE A 237 -23.80 0.97 5.33
CA ILE A 237 -23.50 -0.36 5.89
C ILE A 237 -22.38 -1.04 5.08
N CYS A 238 -22.42 -0.96 3.75
CA CYS A 238 -21.45 -1.61 2.88
C CYS A 238 -20.12 -0.84 2.79
N PHE A 239 -20.14 0.50 2.91
CA PHE A 239 -18.97 1.37 2.78
C PHE A 239 -18.86 2.42 3.90
N PRO A 240 -18.87 2.01 5.19
CA PRO A 240 -18.93 2.94 6.32
C PRO A 240 -17.73 3.91 6.36
N LEU A 241 -16.52 3.43 6.01
CA LEU A 241 -15.31 4.25 5.96
C LEU A 241 -15.40 5.33 4.87
N LEU A 242 -15.96 4.99 3.70
CA LEU A 242 -16.11 5.93 2.59
C LEU A 242 -17.10 7.04 2.95
N THR A 243 -18.28 6.67 3.47
CA THR A 243 -19.30 7.65 3.87
C THR A 243 -18.79 8.59 4.97
N PHE A 244 -18.00 8.08 5.91
CA PHE A 244 -17.42 8.86 6.99
C PHE A 244 -16.35 9.85 6.50
N PHE A 245 -15.40 9.39 5.68
CA PHE A 245 -14.31 10.24 5.22
C PHE A 245 -14.75 11.28 4.19
N GLU A 246 -15.74 10.97 3.33
CA GLU A 246 -16.24 11.88 2.29
C GLU A 246 -17.43 12.75 2.75
N SER A 247 -17.80 12.75 4.04
CA SER A 247 -19.01 13.44 4.52
C SER A 247 -19.02 14.97 4.34
N GLU A 248 -17.86 15.58 4.11
CA GLU A 248 -17.65 17.04 4.03
C GLU A 248 -17.06 17.50 2.69
N SER A 249 -16.74 16.58 1.78
CA SER A 249 -16.18 16.90 0.47
C SER A 249 -17.25 16.78 -0.60
N ASP A 250 -17.64 17.90 -1.20
CA ASP A 250 -18.62 17.93 -2.27
C ASP A 250 -17.93 17.89 -3.64
N GLY A 251 -17.79 16.67 -4.18
CA GLY A 251 -17.40 16.43 -5.57
C GLY A 251 -15.90 16.32 -5.85
N PRO A 252 -15.49 16.39 -7.14
CA PRO A 252 -14.13 16.14 -7.58
C PRO A 252 -13.16 17.19 -7.05
N VAL A 253 -11.99 16.74 -6.61
CA VAL A 253 -10.94 17.58 -6.05
C VAL A 253 -10.12 18.17 -7.20
N ALA A 254 -10.08 19.49 -7.32
CA ALA A 254 -9.28 20.13 -8.36
C ALA A 254 -7.77 19.92 -8.12
N ASN A 255 -7.03 19.68 -9.22
CA ASN A 255 -5.57 19.46 -9.22
C ASN A 255 -4.80 20.79 -9.10
N GLU A 256 -5.01 21.49 -7.99
CA GLU A 256 -4.38 22.77 -7.69
C GLU A 256 -3.22 22.58 -6.72
N LEU A 257 -2.00 22.90 -7.20
CA LEU A 257 -0.79 22.92 -6.38
C LEU A 257 -0.62 24.30 -5.74
N CYS A 258 -0.46 24.33 -4.42
CA CYS A 258 -0.19 25.53 -3.65
C CYS A 258 1.23 25.44 -3.10
N TRP A 259 2.16 26.17 -3.72
CA TRP A 259 3.51 26.29 -3.19
C TRP A 259 3.45 26.90 -1.79
N PRO A 260 4.13 26.33 -0.78
CA PRO A 260 4.22 26.97 0.52
C PRO A 260 4.89 28.33 0.31
N ASN A 261 4.12 29.41 0.49
CA ASN A 261 4.63 30.78 0.51
C ASN A 261 5.52 30.96 1.75
N TRP A 262 6.75 30.43 1.67
CA TRP A 262 7.75 30.56 2.72
C TRP A 262 8.16 32.01 2.92
N LYS A 263 8.09 32.83 1.86
CA LYS A 263 8.43 34.25 1.87
C LYS A 263 7.51 35.09 2.79
N SER A 264 6.21 34.82 2.81
CA SER A 264 5.28 35.59 3.65
C SER A 264 5.33 35.19 5.12
N LYS A 265 5.70 33.94 5.41
CA LYS A 265 5.88 33.45 6.79
C LYS A 265 7.20 33.88 7.42
N LEU A 266 8.28 33.97 6.63
CA LEU A 266 9.56 34.49 7.11
C LEU A 266 9.52 36.01 7.31
N SER A 267 8.82 36.77 6.45
CA SER A 267 8.64 38.20 6.69
C SER A 267 7.81 38.51 7.95
N SER A 268 6.82 37.68 8.28
CA SER A 268 6.04 37.81 9.52
C SER A 268 6.78 37.33 10.78
N ALA A 269 7.76 36.45 10.63
CA ALA A 269 8.57 35.95 11.75
C ALA A 269 9.78 36.84 12.06
N LEU A 270 10.21 37.66 11.10
CA LEU A 270 11.29 38.65 11.25
C LEU A 270 10.78 40.07 11.55
N SER A 271 9.47 40.24 11.71
CA SER A 271 8.81 41.52 12.09
C SER A 271 8.24 41.50 13.52
N VAL A 272 8.72 40.58 14.36
CA VAL A 272 8.57 40.56 15.82
C VAL A 272 9.94 40.80 16.42
#